data_AF-A0AAU0TRL9-F1
#
_entry.id   AF-A0AAU0TRL9-F1
#
_cell.length_a   1.000
_cell.length_b   1.000
_cell.length_c   1.000
_cell.angle_alpha   90.00
_cell.angle_beta   90.00
_cell.angle_gamma   90.00
#
_symmetry.space_group_name_H-M   'P 1'
#
loop_
_entity.id
_entity.type
_entity.pdbx_description
1 polymer ?
#
loop_
_entity_poly.entity_id
_entity_poly.type
_entity_poly.pdbx_seq_one_letter_code
_entity_poly.pdbx_strand_id
1 'polypeptide(L)'
;MHKVFVYLIKSIFTLFIVCNSAWAELTPEQEEARVKGVFLYNMDDGYTSKPFLEIAAGAGDGESQYYLAELIRIRKKYITAEAQALYEAAAEKGDIYAMMRLANKKDDLCHIMENCPPDIKTPKQWSETARSLAKERAAQGNGEAMQQLFLMTTHLDWLITAAEAGFPEAQEFLGSLYKEGVGTFLIPGNREKEIEKWYKASAEGGYPPGMNSYADLLHKRGDRQGYGYWIERSAKAGHFGAMSGYAAWTAHMPDEVGYPLDLVKAYGLTLLMAEADPGRGPSSPGYGGEVLPEVAAKMTPEQIEAGKAYAKEWAKTHPPLSRFPPKFGF
;
A
#
# COMPACT_ATOMS: atom_id res chain seq x y z
N MET A 1 85.04 -5.67 2.07
CA MET A 1 84.19 -6.58 2.86
C MET A 1 83.01 -5.79 3.43
N HIS A 2 81.85 -5.81 2.77
CA HIS A 2 80.52 -6.13 3.35
C HIS A 2 79.42 -5.77 2.35
N LYS A 3 78.40 -6.63 2.32
CA LYS A 3 77.49 -6.92 1.21
C LYS A 3 76.29 -5.97 1.16
N VAL A 4 75.84 -5.74 -0.06
CA VAL A 4 74.54 -5.16 -0.45
C VAL A 4 73.41 -6.06 0.07
N PHE A 5 72.41 -5.49 0.75
CA PHE A 5 71.15 -6.16 1.10
C PHE A 5 70.00 -5.44 0.38
N VAL A 6 69.45 -6.09 -0.64
CA VAL A 6 68.22 -5.69 -1.33
C VAL A 6 67.08 -6.42 -0.63
N TYR A 7 66.16 -5.68 -0.02
CA TYR A 7 64.90 -6.24 0.48
C TYR A 7 63.85 -6.23 -0.63
N LEU A 8 63.49 -7.43 -1.11
CA LEU A 8 62.30 -7.65 -1.94
C LEU A 8 61.04 -7.60 -1.04
N ILE A 9 60.22 -6.57 -1.20
CA ILE A 9 58.85 -6.57 -0.67
C ILE A 9 57.96 -7.27 -1.71
N LYS A 10 57.54 -8.50 -1.42
CA LYS A 10 56.51 -9.21 -2.19
C LYS A 10 55.14 -8.66 -1.79
N SER A 11 54.51 -7.89 -2.68
CA SER A 11 53.11 -7.50 -2.57
C SER A 11 52.21 -8.73 -2.69
N ILE A 12 51.46 -9.04 -1.63
CA ILE A 12 50.36 -10.00 -1.65
C ILE A 12 49.07 -9.17 -1.83
N PHE A 13 48.55 -9.15 -3.05
CA PHE A 13 47.21 -8.62 -3.33
C PHE A 13 46.19 -9.72 -2.98
N THR A 14 45.59 -9.62 -1.80
CA THR A 14 44.46 -10.47 -1.41
C THR A 14 43.22 -9.94 -2.13
N LEU A 15 42.78 -10.65 -3.16
CA LEU A 15 41.56 -10.36 -3.90
C LEU A 15 40.35 -10.64 -2.97
N PHE A 16 39.80 -9.59 -2.34
CA PHE A 16 38.49 -9.68 -1.69
C PHE A 16 37.44 -9.89 -2.77
N ILE A 17 37.00 -11.13 -2.96
CA ILE A 17 35.76 -11.42 -3.69
C ILE A 17 34.62 -10.90 -2.82
N VAL A 18 34.20 -9.66 -3.08
CA VAL A 18 32.91 -9.16 -2.60
C VAL A 18 31.88 -9.94 -3.39
N CYS A 19 31.31 -10.96 -2.76
CA CYS A 19 30.12 -11.64 -3.26
C CYS A 19 28.97 -10.64 -3.15
N ASN A 20 28.83 -9.76 -4.14
CA ASN A 20 27.58 -9.05 -4.35
C ASN A 20 26.55 -10.13 -4.62
N SER A 21 25.69 -10.41 -3.65
CA SER A 21 24.37 -10.96 -3.91
C SER A 21 23.63 -9.93 -4.76
N ALA A 22 23.94 -9.92 -6.06
CA ALA A 22 23.19 -9.18 -7.05
C ALA A 22 21.83 -9.88 -7.14
N TRP A 23 20.84 -9.28 -6.48
CA TRP A 23 19.45 -9.58 -6.72
C TRP A 23 19.24 -9.40 -8.23
N ALA A 24 18.77 -10.44 -8.91
CA ALA A 24 18.53 -10.35 -10.34
C ALA A 24 17.49 -9.26 -10.59
N GLU A 25 17.86 -8.22 -11.33
CA GLU A 25 16.91 -7.19 -11.75
C GLU A 25 15.84 -7.83 -12.64
N LEU A 26 14.59 -7.42 -12.45
CA LEU A 26 13.46 -7.90 -13.25
C LEU A 26 13.65 -7.52 -14.72
N THR A 27 13.27 -8.40 -15.64
CA THR A 27 13.15 -8.03 -17.05
C THR A 27 12.02 -7.01 -17.24
N PRO A 28 12.01 -6.22 -18.34
CA PRO A 28 10.92 -5.28 -18.61
C PRO A 28 9.52 -5.93 -18.54
N GLU A 29 9.38 -7.17 -19.02
CA GLU A 29 8.12 -7.91 -18.98
C GLU A 29 7.73 -8.32 -17.55
N GLN A 30 8.71 -8.69 -16.72
CA GLN A 30 8.49 -9.02 -15.32
C GLN A 30 8.14 -7.79 -14.49
N GLU A 31 8.75 -6.64 -14.79
CA GLU A 31 8.43 -5.36 -14.16
C GLU A 31 7.03 -4.87 -14.54
N GLU A 32 6.65 -5.00 -15.82
CA GLU A 32 5.27 -4.71 -16.25
C GLU A 32 4.26 -5.61 -15.52
N ALA A 33 4.57 -6.91 -15.40
CA ALA A 33 3.75 -7.84 -14.64
C ALA A 33 3.68 -7.46 -13.15
N ARG A 34 4.80 -7.07 -12.54
CA ARG A 34 4.84 -6.59 -11.15
C ARG A 34 3.90 -5.40 -10.95
N VAL A 35 4.07 -4.34 -11.74
CA VAL A 35 3.27 -3.12 -11.67
C VAL A 35 1.78 -3.43 -11.86
N LYS A 36 1.44 -4.23 -12.86
CA LYS A 36 0.04 -4.60 -13.15
C LYS A 36 -0.57 -5.48 -12.07
N GLY A 37 0.18 -6.45 -11.57
CA GLY A 37 -0.23 -7.35 -10.50
C GLY A 37 -0.54 -6.60 -9.21
N VAL A 38 0.37 -5.73 -8.78
CA VAL A 38 0.20 -4.90 -7.58
C VAL A 38 -0.97 -3.92 -7.73
N PHE A 39 -1.10 -3.27 -8.90
CA PHE A 39 -2.25 -2.41 -9.18
C PHE A 39 -3.59 -3.15 -9.01
N LEU A 40 -3.74 -4.31 -9.66
CA LEU A 40 -4.97 -5.10 -9.58
C LEU A 40 -5.24 -5.60 -8.16
N TYR A 41 -4.19 -5.99 -7.42
CA TYR A 41 -4.30 -6.37 -6.01
C TYR A 41 -4.85 -5.21 -5.17
N ASN A 42 -4.29 -4.01 -5.35
CA ASN A 42 -4.70 -2.79 -4.65
C ASN A 42 -6.10 -2.29 -5.05
N MET A 43 -6.64 -2.81 -6.14
CA MET A 43 -8.01 -2.58 -6.61
C MET A 43 -9.00 -3.66 -6.16
N ASP A 44 -8.58 -4.58 -5.29
CA ASP A 44 -9.33 -5.75 -4.82
C ASP A 44 -9.64 -6.80 -5.90
N ASP A 45 -8.97 -6.77 -7.06
CA ASP A 45 -9.08 -7.79 -8.11
C ASP A 45 -7.99 -8.87 -7.98
N GLY A 46 -8.10 -9.65 -6.91
CA GLY A 46 -7.19 -10.76 -6.65
C GLY A 46 -7.23 -11.88 -7.68
N TYR A 47 -8.32 -12.02 -8.46
CA TYR A 47 -8.42 -13.05 -9.50
C TYR A 47 -7.55 -12.71 -10.70
N THR A 48 -7.69 -11.49 -11.23
CA THR A 48 -6.92 -11.04 -12.41
C THR A 48 -5.48 -10.69 -12.04
N SER A 49 -5.24 -10.22 -10.80
CA SER A 49 -3.90 -9.92 -10.28
C SER A 49 -2.98 -11.15 -10.26
N LYS A 50 -3.52 -12.31 -9.87
CA LYS A 50 -2.74 -13.54 -9.61
C LYS A 50 -1.72 -13.91 -10.69
N PRO A 51 -2.08 -14.08 -11.98
CA PRO A 51 -1.11 -14.49 -13.01
C PRO A 51 0.04 -13.49 -13.21
N PHE A 52 -0.20 -12.19 -12.99
CA PHE A 52 0.85 -11.18 -13.07
C PHE A 52 1.79 -11.24 -11.87
N LEU A 53 1.23 -11.42 -10.67
CA LEU A 53 2.02 -11.64 -9.46
C LEU A 53 2.83 -12.93 -9.53
N GLU A 54 2.33 -14.01 -10.15
CA GLU A 54 3.08 -15.26 -10.36
C GLU A 54 4.35 -15.04 -11.19
N ILE A 55 4.28 -14.20 -12.24
CA ILE A 55 5.44 -13.87 -13.08
C ILE A 55 6.52 -13.15 -12.26
N ALA A 56 6.14 -12.08 -11.55
CA ALA A 56 7.08 -11.29 -10.76
C ALA A 56 7.60 -12.04 -9.53
N ALA A 57 6.74 -12.76 -8.81
CA ALA A 57 7.13 -13.56 -7.66
C ALA A 57 8.08 -14.71 -8.04
N GLY A 58 7.84 -15.35 -9.20
CA GLY A 58 8.70 -16.39 -9.77
C GLY A 58 10.06 -15.86 -10.21
N ALA A 59 10.14 -14.57 -10.58
CA ALA A 59 11.40 -13.87 -10.84
C ALA A 59 12.14 -13.42 -9.56
N GLY A 60 11.54 -13.63 -8.38
CA GLY A 60 12.13 -13.25 -7.11
C GLY A 60 11.79 -11.84 -6.65
N ASP A 61 10.71 -11.22 -7.13
CA ASP A 61 10.22 -9.97 -6.53
C ASP A 61 9.60 -10.23 -5.14
N GLY A 62 10.14 -9.61 -4.09
CA GLY A 62 9.72 -9.87 -2.71
C GLY A 62 8.32 -9.36 -2.37
N GLU A 63 7.94 -8.22 -2.93
CA GLU A 63 6.59 -7.65 -2.73
C GLU A 63 5.53 -8.53 -3.40
N SER A 64 5.76 -8.95 -4.64
CA SER A 64 4.84 -9.85 -5.35
C SER A 64 4.74 -11.22 -4.68
N GLN A 65 5.82 -11.73 -4.11
CA GLN A 65 5.79 -12.95 -3.30
C GLN A 65 4.85 -12.80 -2.11
N TYR A 66 4.93 -11.68 -1.38
CA TYR A 66 4.02 -11.40 -0.26
C TYR A 66 2.55 -11.30 -0.71
N TYR A 67 2.26 -10.50 -1.75
CA TYR A 67 0.87 -10.34 -2.21
C TYR A 67 0.29 -11.62 -2.79
N LEU A 68 1.07 -12.40 -3.54
CA LEU A 68 0.64 -13.70 -4.05
C LEU A 68 0.33 -14.67 -2.90
N ALA A 69 1.15 -14.66 -1.85
CA ALA A 69 0.91 -15.45 -0.64
C ALA A 69 -0.38 -15.01 0.09
N GLU A 70 -0.66 -13.71 0.17
CA GLU A 70 -1.90 -13.18 0.76
C GLU A 70 -3.13 -13.60 -0.07
N LEU A 71 -3.06 -13.53 -1.41
CA LEU A 71 -4.15 -14.00 -2.28
C LEU A 71 -4.47 -15.47 -2.04
N ILE A 72 -3.45 -16.33 -1.95
CA ILE A 72 -3.62 -17.75 -1.70
C ILE A 72 -4.21 -17.95 -0.29
N ARG A 73 -3.64 -17.29 0.72
CA ARG A 73 -4.08 -17.40 2.13
C ARG A 73 -5.54 -16.99 2.30
N ILE A 74 -5.94 -15.82 1.78
CA ILE A 74 -7.30 -15.30 1.90
C ILE A 74 -8.30 -16.24 1.22
N ARG A 75 -7.97 -16.73 0.01
CA ARG A 75 -8.84 -17.65 -0.74
C ARG A 75 -8.99 -19.01 -0.05
N LYS A 76 -7.90 -19.54 0.51
CA LYS A 76 -7.89 -20.85 1.17
C LYS A 76 -8.34 -20.77 2.64
N LYS A 77 -8.31 -19.57 3.24
CA LYS A 77 -8.56 -19.28 4.66
C LYS A 77 -7.53 -19.87 5.63
N TYR A 78 -6.38 -20.30 5.12
CA TYR A 78 -5.22 -20.77 5.88
C TYR A 78 -3.95 -20.64 5.03
N ILE A 79 -2.78 -20.76 5.64
CA ILE A 79 -1.48 -20.72 4.93
C ILE A 79 -1.19 -22.12 4.38
N THR A 80 -1.31 -22.29 3.06
CA THR A 80 -0.89 -23.52 2.35
C THR A 80 0.64 -23.63 2.27
N ALA A 81 1.17 -24.79 1.89
CA ALA A 81 2.61 -24.95 1.62
C ALA A 81 3.11 -23.98 0.53
N GLU A 82 2.32 -23.74 -0.50
CA GLU A 82 2.59 -22.76 -1.56
C GLU A 82 2.69 -21.33 -0.99
N ALA A 83 1.70 -20.90 -0.20
CA ALA A 83 1.72 -19.57 0.42
C ALA A 83 2.86 -19.44 1.44
N GLN A 84 3.16 -20.50 2.19
CA GLN A 84 4.28 -20.52 3.13
C GLN A 84 5.62 -20.30 2.42
N ALA A 85 5.89 -21.03 1.33
CA ALA A 85 7.13 -20.87 0.57
C ALA A 85 7.29 -19.43 0.03
N LEU A 86 6.19 -18.82 -0.42
CA LEU A 86 6.18 -17.43 -0.88
C LEU A 86 6.45 -16.43 0.27
N TYR A 87 5.83 -16.62 1.44
CA TYR A 87 6.15 -15.79 2.61
C TYR A 87 7.60 -15.97 3.05
N GLU A 88 8.11 -17.20 3.09
CA GLU A 88 9.51 -17.47 3.46
C GLU A 88 10.46 -16.77 2.49
N ALA A 89 10.20 -16.88 1.19
CA ALA A 89 10.96 -16.18 0.17
C ALA A 89 10.92 -14.65 0.33
N ALA A 90 9.78 -14.06 0.69
CA ALA A 90 9.69 -12.61 0.97
C ALA A 90 10.40 -12.23 2.29
N ALA A 91 10.26 -13.07 3.32
CA ALA A 91 10.85 -12.87 4.64
C ALA A 91 12.39 -12.94 4.61
N GLU A 92 12.97 -13.80 3.77
CA GLU A 92 14.42 -13.87 3.54
C GLU A 92 15.01 -12.55 3.00
N LYS A 93 14.17 -11.71 2.38
CA LYS A 93 14.51 -10.37 1.88
C LYS A 93 14.25 -9.27 2.91
N GLY A 94 13.81 -9.64 4.11
CA GLY A 94 13.52 -8.71 5.19
C GLY A 94 12.12 -8.12 5.17
N ASP A 95 11.14 -8.74 4.51
CA ASP A 95 9.73 -8.37 4.65
C ASP A 95 9.20 -8.82 6.03
N ILE A 96 8.94 -7.85 6.91
CA ILE A 96 8.51 -8.09 8.29
C ILE A 96 7.07 -8.61 8.33
N TYR A 97 6.19 -8.20 7.41
CA TYR A 97 4.81 -8.67 7.37
C TYR A 97 4.72 -10.16 7.00
N ALA A 98 5.57 -10.62 6.08
CA ALA A 98 5.72 -12.02 5.76
C ALA A 98 6.17 -12.82 7.00
N MET A 99 7.17 -12.33 7.73
CA MET A 99 7.60 -12.95 9.00
C MET A 99 6.47 -12.96 10.04
N MET A 100 5.67 -11.89 10.13
CA MET A 100 4.50 -11.83 11.01
C MET A 100 3.43 -12.86 10.63
N ARG A 101 3.17 -13.09 9.34
CA ARG A 101 2.26 -14.15 8.87
C ARG A 101 2.77 -15.53 9.23
N LEU A 102 4.07 -15.80 9.05
CA LEU A 102 4.72 -17.06 9.41
C LEU A 102 4.74 -17.30 10.93
N ALA A 103 4.79 -16.23 11.73
CA ALA A 103 4.77 -16.30 13.20
C ALA A 103 3.41 -16.66 13.80
N ASN A 104 2.30 -16.31 13.15
CA ASN A 104 0.94 -16.45 13.69
C ASN A 104 0.25 -17.79 13.32
N LYS A 105 1.04 -18.86 13.16
CA LYS A 105 0.55 -20.16 12.69
C LYS A 105 -0.05 -20.96 13.84
N LYS A 106 -1.36 -20.83 14.07
CA LYS A 106 -2.13 -21.70 14.99
C LYS A 106 -2.13 -23.17 14.56
N ASP A 107 -2.05 -23.41 13.26
CA ASP A 107 -2.04 -24.75 12.66
C ASP A 107 -0.76 -24.92 11.84
N ASP A 108 0.33 -25.23 12.52
CA ASP A 108 1.60 -25.49 11.87
C ASP A 108 1.57 -26.82 11.13
N LEU A 109 0.92 -26.86 9.96
CA LEU A 109 0.62 -28.07 9.22
C LEU A 109 1.83 -28.99 9.02
N CYS A 110 3.03 -28.47 8.73
CA CYS A 110 4.19 -29.35 8.56
C CYS A 110 4.69 -29.92 9.89
N HIS A 111 4.58 -29.17 10.99
CA HIS A 111 4.93 -29.65 12.32
C HIS A 111 3.85 -30.58 12.88
N ILE A 112 2.57 -30.33 12.58
CA ILE A 112 1.43 -31.21 12.87
C ILE A 112 1.55 -32.52 12.09
N MET A 113 2.03 -32.45 10.84
CA MET A 113 2.27 -33.62 9.97
C MET A 113 3.67 -34.22 10.16
N GLU A 114 4.49 -33.70 11.08
CA GLU A 114 5.86 -34.12 11.36
C GLU A 114 6.76 -34.27 10.11
N ASN A 115 6.58 -33.39 9.13
CA ASN A 115 7.24 -33.47 7.82
C ASN A 115 7.91 -32.15 7.38
N CYS A 116 8.22 -31.25 8.31
CA CYS A 116 8.98 -30.05 7.97
C CYS A 116 10.42 -30.43 7.55
N PRO A 117 10.93 -29.82 6.46
CA PRO A 117 12.36 -29.80 6.20
C PRO A 117 13.15 -29.28 7.42
N PRO A 118 14.35 -29.85 7.69
CA PRO A 118 15.12 -29.58 8.91
C PRO A 118 15.61 -28.13 9.05
N ASP A 119 15.66 -27.38 7.94
CA ASP A 119 16.17 -26.00 7.90
C ASP A 119 15.07 -24.92 7.96
N ILE A 120 13.79 -25.31 8.13
CA ILE A 120 12.70 -24.33 8.24
C ILE A 120 12.70 -23.68 9.63
N LYS A 121 12.67 -22.34 9.66
CA LYS A 121 12.46 -21.57 10.88
C LYS A 121 11.07 -21.84 11.46
N THR A 122 11.02 -22.14 12.75
CA THR A 122 9.79 -22.28 13.52
C THR A 122 9.02 -20.94 13.59
N PRO A 123 7.70 -20.95 13.85
CA PRO A 123 6.93 -19.72 14.07
C PRO A 123 7.52 -18.81 15.15
N LYS A 124 8.11 -19.39 16.21
CA LYS A 124 8.82 -18.64 17.26
C LYS A 124 10.04 -17.90 16.71
N GLN A 125 10.88 -18.58 15.91
CA GLN A 125 12.05 -17.95 15.29
C GLN A 125 11.66 -16.84 14.31
N TRP A 126 10.58 -17.01 13.55
CA TRP A 126 10.04 -15.94 12.70
C TRP A 126 9.55 -14.74 13.53
N SER A 127 8.84 -14.99 14.64
CA SER A 127 8.40 -13.93 15.56
C SER A 127 9.58 -13.15 16.15
N GLU A 128 10.63 -13.85 16.59
CA GLU A 128 11.85 -13.26 17.13
C GLU A 128 12.60 -12.43 16.06
N THR A 129 12.71 -12.97 14.84
CA THR A 129 13.35 -12.27 13.71
C THR A 129 12.58 -11.00 13.34
N ALA A 130 11.24 -11.10 13.19
CA ALA A 130 10.38 -9.97 12.88
C ALA A 130 10.51 -8.85 13.91
N ARG A 131 10.44 -9.22 15.20
CA ARG A 131 10.55 -8.26 16.30
C ARG A 131 11.93 -7.62 16.38
N SER A 132 13.00 -8.39 16.17
CA SER A 132 14.37 -7.88 16.19
C SER A 132 14.57 -6.87 15.06
N LEU A 133 14.20 -7.22 13.83
CA LEU A 133 14.36 -6.37 12.65
C LEU A 133 13.48 -5.12 12.74
N ALA A 134 12.23 -5.26 13.21
CA ALA A 134 11.35 -4.11 13.41
C ALA A 134 11.90 -3.14 14.47
N LYS A 135 12.45 -3.65 15.60
CA LYS A 135 13.10 -2.80 16.61
C LYS A 135 14.33 -2.08 16.08
N GLU A 136 15.16 -2.77 15.29
CA GLU A 136 16.34 -2.17 14.66
C GLU A 136 15.93 -1.01 13.72
N ARG A 137 14.96 -1.25 12.83
CA ARG A 137 14.44 -0.22 11.91
C ARG A 137 13.75 0.91 12.66
N ALA A 138 12.96 0.62 13.70
CA ALA A 138 12.32 1.63 14.53
C ALA A 138 13.34 2.52 15.24
N ALA A 139 14.45 1.96 15.74
CA ALA A 139 15.54 2.73 16.34
C ALA A 139 16.23 3.68 15.34
N GLN A 140 16.09 3.43 14.04
CA GLN A 140 16.56 4.30 12.95
C GLN A 140 15.49 5.31 12.50
N GLY A 141 14.35 5.40 13.20
CA GLY A 141 13.25 6.32 12.89
C GLY A 141 12.27 5.80 11.83
N ASN A 142 12.32 4.52 11.47
CA ASN A 142 11.37 3.95 10.51
C ASN A 142 9.98 3.79 11.14
N GLY A 143 9.03 4.63 10.72
CA GLY A 143 7.67 4.63 11.26
C GLY A 143 6.82 3.41 10.88
N GLU A 144 7.05 2.82 9.70
CA GLU A 144 6.40 1.56 9.31
C GLU A 144 6.78 0.43 10.27
N ALA A 145 8.06 0.35 10.66
CA ALA A 145 8.55 -0.62 11.63
C ALA A 145 7.96 -0.40 13.04
N MET A 146 7.74 0.85 13.42
CA MET A 146 7.01 1.18 14.65
C MET A 146 5.53 0.74 14.55
N GLN A 147 4.86 0.96 13.42
CA GLN A 147 3.52 0.44 13.19
C GLN A 147 3.47 -1.11 13.20
N GLN A 148 4.47 -1.78 12.63
CA GLN A 148 4.61 -3.24 12.69
C GLN A 148 4.78 -3.73 14.15
N LEU A 149 5.53 -3.01 14.98
CA LEU A 149 5.65 -3.30 16.41
C LEU A 149 4.31 -3.13 17.14
N PHE A 150 3.51 -2.12 16.80
CA PHE A 150 2.13 -2.01 17.27
C PHE A 150 1.29 -3.22 16.84
N LEU A 151 1.30 -3.59 15.56
CA LEU A 151 0.53 -4.73 15.05
C LEU A 151 0.92 -6.07 15.71
N MET A 152 2.20 -6.23 16.07
CA MET A 152 2.69 -7.44 16.76
C MET A 152 2.36 -7.49 18.25
N THR A 153 2.22 -6.34 18.92
CA THR A 153 2.21 -6.27 20.39
C THR A 153 0.98 -5.61 21.00
N THR A 154 0.20 -4.91 20.18
CA THR A 154 -0.93 -4.05 20.55
C THR A 154 -0.60 -2.95 21.56
N HIS A 155 0.69 -2.68 21.81
CA HIS A 155 1.13 -1.55 22.63
C HIS A 155 1.00 -0.25 21.84
N LEU A 156 0.04 0.58 22.23
CA LEU A 156 -0.32 1.83 21.54
C LEU A 156 0.84 2.82 21.45
N ASP A 157 1.79 2.80 22.39
CA ASP A 157 2.97 3.69 22.40
C ASP A 157 3.79 3.59 21.12
N TRP A 158 3.88 2.41 20.49
CA TRP A 158 4.56 2.26 19.20
C TRP A 158 3.86 3.01 18.08
N LEU A 159 2.52 2.95 18.03
CA LEU A 159 1.74 3.66 17.03
C LEU A 159 1.76 5.18 17.26
N ILE A 160 1.72 5.61 18.52
CA ILE A 160 1.89 7.02 18.91
C ILE A 160 3.28 7.50 18.45
N THR A 161 4.34 6.76 18.77
CA THR A 161 5.71 7.11 18.37
C THR A 161 5.84 7.17 16.85
N ALA A 162 5.23 6.24 16.11
CA ALA A 162 5.20 6.27 14.64
C ALA A 162 4.52 7.54 14.10
N ALA A 163 3.37 7.90 14.67
CA ALA A 163 2.62 9.09 14.28
C ALA A 163 3.38 10.39 14.62
N GLU A 164 4.03 10.45 15.78
CA GLU A 164 4.89 11.56 16.22
C GLU A 164 6.16 11.69 15.37
N ALA A 165 6.71 10.57 14.89
CA ALA A 165 7.83 10.53 13.95
C ALA A 165 7.42 10.99 12.53
N GLY A 166 6.15 11.34 12.31
CA GLY A 166 5.68 11.87 11.04
C GLY A 166 5.26 10.81 10.03
N PHE A 167 5.08 9.55 10.44
CA PHE A 167 4.68 8.47 9.51
C PHE A 167 3.18 8.60 9.17
N PRO A 168 2.84 8.98 7.93
CA PRO A 168 1.47 9.42 7.61
C PRO A 168 0.41 8.31 7.76
N GLU A 169 0.75 7.07 7.44
CA GLU A 169 -0.15 5.93 7.61
C GLU A 169 -0.47 5.69 9.10
N ALA A 170 0.53 5.75 9.99
CA ALA A 170 0.29 5.64 11.43
C ALA A 170 -0.53 6.83 11.98
N GLN A 171 -0.36 8.03 11.43
CA GLN A 171 -1.17 9.19 11.81
C GLN A 171 -2.64 8.99 11.43
N GLU A 172 -2.93 8.52 10.20
CA GLU A 172 -4.30 8.16 9.81
C GLU A 172 -4.86 7.08 10.73
N PHE A 173 -4.09 6.01 10.93
CA PHE A 173 -4.56 4.86 11.68
C PHE A 173 -4.81 5.19 13.15
N LEU A 174 -3.94 5.98 13.79
CA LEU A 174 -4.13 6.46 15.16
C LEU A 174 -5.38 7.34 15.29
N GLY A 175 -5.60 8.26 14.34
CA GLY A 175 -6.83 9.06 14.28
C GLY A 175 -8.07 8.18 14.17
N SER A 176 -8.02 7.13 13.37
CA SER A 176 -9.10 6.15 13.20
C SER A 176 -9.35 5.32 14.46
N LEU A 177 -8.32 4.84 15.16
CA LEU A 177 -8.46 4.17 16.45
C LEU A 177 -9.07 5.08 17.52
N TYR A 178 -8.63 6.34 17.57
CA TYR A 178 -9.25 7.33 18.45
C TYR A 178 -10.70 7.55 18.07
N LYS A 179 -11.07 7.65 16.79
CA LYS A 179 -12.47 7.76 16.33
C LYS A 179 -13.32 6.52 16.66
N GLU A 180 -12.71 5.35 16.84
CA GLU A 180 -13.40 4.12 17.28
C GLU A 180 -13.56 4.01 18.81
N GLY A 181 -12.70 4.69 19.58
CA GLY A 181 -12.86 4.81 21.04
C GLY A 181 -11.68 4.32 21.84
N VAL A 182 -10.61 3.92 21.15
CA VAL A 182 -9.34 3.56 21.77
C VAL A 182 -8.73 4.81 22.42
N GLY A 183 -8.17 4.65 23.61
CA GLY A 183 -7.59 5.73 24.40
C GLY A 183 -8.50 6.22 25.54
N THR A 184 -7.98 7.11 26.40
CA THR A 184 -8.71 7.65 27.55
C THR A 184 -8.85 9.17 27.42
N PHE A 185 -10.05 9.63 27.13
CA PHE A 185 -10.38 11.05 26.93
C PHE A 185 -11.41 11.49 27.97
N LEU A 186 -10.94 11.98 29.12
CA LEU A 186 -11.82 12.39 30.23
C LEU A 186 -12.48 13.75 30.01
N ILE A 187 -11.92 14.59 29.13
CA ILE A 187 -12.42 15.92 28.83
C ILE A 187 -13.19 15.87 27.50
N PRO A 188 -14.49 16.24 27.49
CA PRO A 188 -15.28 16.33 26.26
C PRO A 188 -14.59 17.21 25.20
N GLY A 189 -14.57 16.77 23.94
CA GLY A 189 -13.95 17.50 22.84
C GLY A 189 -12.46 17.22 22.62
N ASN A 190 -11.74 16.64 23.59
CA ASN A 190 -10.30 16.35 23.41
C ASN A 190 -10.05 15.22 22.42
N ARG A 191 -10.95 14.23 22.38
CA ARG A 191 -10.87 13.12 21.43
C ARG A 191 -11.00 13.62 20.00
N GLU A 192 -11.96 14.49 19.74
CA GLU A 192 -12.21 15.10 18.44
C GLU A 192 -11.03 15.96 17.98
N LYS A 193 -10.38 16.67 18.91
CA LYS A 193 -9.15 17.44 18.63
C LYS A 193 -7.98 16.56 18.23
N GLU A 194 -7.76 15.44 18.93
CA GLU A 194 -6.68 14.51 18.57
C GLU A 194 -6.97 13.81 17.24
N ILE A 195 -8.21 13.39 16.97
CA ILE A 195 -8.60 12.82 15.66
C ILE A 195 -8.27 13.81 14.53
N GLU A 196 -8.68 15.07 14.68
CA GLU A 196 -8.39 16.12 13.70
C GLU A 196 -6.89 16.34 13.51
N LYS A 197 -6.14 16.47 14.60
CA LYS A 197 -4.69 16.65 14.58
C LYS A 197 -4.02 15.56 13.74
N TRP A 198 -4.37 14.29 13.97
CA TRP A 198 -3.73 13.17 13.29
C TRP A 198 -4.19 13.00 11.85
N TYR A 199 -5.48 13.16 11.55
CA TYR A 199 -5.96 13.15 10.16
C TYR A 199 -5.34 14.29 9.34
N LYS A 200 -5.25 15.50 9.91
CA LYS A 200 -4.61 16.64 9.26
C LYS A 200 -3.12 16.37 9.02
N ALA A 201 -2.40 15.87 10.02
CA ALA A 201 -0.97 15.54 9.89
C ALA A 201 -0.75 14.49 8.79
N SER A 202 -1.59 13.46 8.73
CA SER A 202 -1.53 12.42 7.70
C SER A 202 -1.77 12.99 6.30
N ALA A 203 -2.77 13.87 6.16
CA ALA A 203 -3.08 14.55 4.92
C ALA A 203 -1.91 15.44 4.44
N GLU A 204 -1.32 16.22 5.36
CA GLU A 204 -0.14 17.05 5.10
C GLU A 204 1.11 16.22 4.79
N GLY A 205 1.22 15.03 5.37
CA GLY A 205 2.24 14.02 5.10
C GLY A 205 2.08 13.30 3.76
N GLY A 206 1.02 13.58 3.00
CA GLY A 206 0.85 13.06 1.65
C GLY A 206 0.10 11.72 1.55
N TYR A 207 -0.45 11.20 2.65
CA TYR A 207 -1.13 9.90 2.62
C TYR A 207 -2.56 10.01 2.10
N PRO A 208 -2.93 9.32 1.01
CA PRO A 208 -4.22 9.57 0.35
C PRO A 208 -5.46 9.20 1.20
N PRO A 209 -5.46 8.08 1.96
CA PRO A 209 -6.51 7.83 2.96
C PRO A 209 -6.56 8.89 4.05
N GLY A 210 -5.41 9.41 4.50
CA GLY A 210 -5.33 10.53 5.45
C GLY A 210 -5.97 11.81 4.93
N MET A 211 -5.69 12.16 3.67
CA MET A 211 -6.34 13.28 2.98
C MET A 211 -7.86 13.10 2.91
N ASN A 212 -8.33 11.89 2.59
CA ASN A 212 -9.76 11.58 2.55
C ASN A 212 -10.41 11.69 3.94
N SER A 213 -9.79 11.10 4.97
CA SER A 213 -10.25 11.16 6.36
C SER A 213 -10.32 12.60 6.89
N TYR A 214 -9.35 13.44 6.54
CA TYR A 214 -9.38 14.87 6.90
C TYR A 214 -10.44 15.64 6.11
N ALA A 215 -10.60 15.36 4.81
CA ALA A 215 -11.67 15.94 4.00
C ALA A 215 -13.05 15.66 4.60
N ASP A 216 -13.34 14.40 4.97
CA ASP A 216 -14.60 14.01 5.59
C ASP A 216 -14.88 14.77 6.90
N LEU A 217 -13.83 15.04 7.68
CA LEU A 217 -13.93 15.83 8.90
C LEU A 217 -14.27 17.29 8.61
N LEU A 218 -13.67 17.89 7.58
CA LEU A 218 -13.98 19.26 7.13
C LEU A 218 -15.41 19.36 6.59
N HIS A 219 -15.85 18.37 5.81
CA HIS A 219 -17.21 18.30 5.29
C HIS A 219 -18.24 18.29 6.43
N LYS A 220 -18.03 17.48 7.47
CA LYS A 220 -18.90 17.42 8.65
C LYS A 220 -19.00 18.75 9.42
N ARG A 221 -18.01 19.61 9.28
CA ARG A 221 -17.98 20.96 9.89
C ARG A 221 -18.53 22.05 8.98
N GLY A 222 -18.99 21.67 7.79
CA GLY A 222 -19.48 22.61 6.78
C GLY A 222 -18.38 23.32 5.99
N ASP A 223 -17.10 22.93 6.15
CA ASP A 223 -16.00 23.46 5.34
C ASP A 223 -15.93 22.71 3.99
N ARG A 224 -16.78 23.14 3.07
CA ARG A 224 -16.88 22.54 1.74
C ARG A 224 -15.65 22.82 0.86
N GLN A 225 -15.03 23.99 1.04
CA GLN A 225 -13.82 24.36 0.28
C GLN A 225 -12.63 23.51 0.73
N GLY A 226 -12.45 23.34 2.03
CA GLY A 226 -11.43 22.47 2.60
C GLY A 226 -11.64 21.01 2.20
N TYR A 227 -12.88 20.51 2.24
CA TYR A 227 -13.22 19.18 1.72
C TYR A 227 -12.81 19.02 0.24
N GLY A 228 -13.21 19.96 -0.63
CA GLY A 228 -12.82 19.94 -2.04
C GLY A 228 -11.30 19.86 -2.21
N TYR A 229 -10.57 20.79 -1.57
CA TYR A 229 -9.11 20.87 -1.63
C TYR A 229 -8.42 19.53 -1.32
N TRP A 230 -8.84 18.82 -0.27
CA TRP A 230 -8.21 17.55 0.11
C TRP A 230 -8.66 16.36 -0.74
N ILE A 231 -9.92 16.33 -1.20
CA ILE A 231 -10.40 15.30 -2.12
C ILE A 231 -9.66 15.35 -3.46
N GLU A 232 -9.45 16.54 -4.04
CA GLU A 232 -8.66 16.67 -5.27
C GLU A 232 -7.23 16.15 -5.09
N ARG A 233 -6.58 16.47 -3.98
CA ARG A 233 -5.22 16.00 -3.69
C ARG A 233 -5.16 14.49 -3.48
N SER A 234 -6.12 13.93 -2.75
CA SER A 234 -6.24 12.49 -2.53
C SER A 234 -6.47 11.75 -3.85
N ALA A 235 -7.34 12.28 -4.72
CA ALA A 235 -7.57 11.74 -6.07
C ALA A 235 -6.31 11.79 -6.94
N LYS A 236 -5.59 12.92 -6.95
CA LYS A 236 -4.29 13.05 -7.65
C LYS A 236 -3.23 12.08 -7.13
N ALA A 237 -3.31 11.69 -5.87
CA ALA A 237 -2.43 10.71 -5.26
C ALA A 237 -2.92 9.25 -5.41
N GLY A 238 -3.96 9.01 -6.22
CA GLY A 238 -4.41 7.67 -6.62
C GLY A 238 -5.51 7.07 -5.74
N HIS A 239 -6.10 7.79 -4.79
CA HIS A 239 -7.17 7.24 -3.95
C HIS A 239 -8.47 7.07 -4.73
N PHE A 240 -8.86 5.81 -4.97
CA PHE A 240 -10.06 5.47 -5.76
C PHE A 240 -11.33 6.11 -5.20
N GLY A 241 -11.51 6.06 -3.88
CA GLY A 241 -12.68 6.66 -3.21
C GLY A 241 -12.71 8.19 -3.29
N ALA A 242 -11.56 8.86 -3.39
CA ALA A 242 -11.52 10.31 -3.53
C ALA A 242 -11.70 10.72 -5.00
N MET A 243 -11.24 9.88 -5.93
CA MET A 243 -11.44 10.08 -7.37
C MET A 243 -12.93 10.14 -7.72
N SER A 244 -13.77 9.29 -7.12
CA SER A 244 -15.22 9.33 -7.36
C SER A 244 -15.83 10.68 -6.96
N GLY A 245 -15.49 11.17 -5.76
CA GLY A 245 -15.90 12.49 -5.29
C GLY A 245 -15.40 13.60 -6.23
N TYR A 246 -14.12 13.60 -6.56
CA TYR A 246 -13.55 14.63 -7.44
C TYR A 246 -14.22 14.66 -8.82
N ALA A 247 -14.47 13.50 -9.43
CA ALA A 247 -15.16 13.40 -10.71
C ALA A 247 -16.61 13.90 -10.63
N ALA A 248 -17.38 13.48 -9.62
CA ALA A 248 -18.77 13.88 -9.42
C ALA A 248 -18.91 15.41 -9.21
N TRP A 249 -18.05 15.99 -8.37
CA TRP A 249 -18.05 17.43 -8.09
C TRP A 249 -17.69 18.25 -9.32
N THR A 250 -16.72 17.79 -10.11
CA THR A 250 -16.34 18.44 -11.37
C THR A 250 -17.47 18.38 -12.42
N ALA A 251 -18.32 17.35 -12.38
CA ALA A 251 -19.50 17.21 -13.23
C ALA A 251 -20.76 17.92 -12.70
N HIS A 252 -20.69 18.59 -11.53
CA HIS A 252 -21.83 19.18 -10.83
C HIS A 252 -22.93 18.16 -10.49
N MET A 253 -22.54 17.01 -9.90
CA MET A 253 -23.45 15.91 -9.59
C MET A 253 -23.42 15.47 -8.12
N PRO A 254 -23.97 16.24 -7.16
CA PRO A 254 -24.31 17.69 -7.18
C PRO A 254 -23.09 18.63 -7.02
N ASP A 255 -23.20 19.93 -7.35
CA ASP A 255 -22.14 20.90 -7.04
C ASP A 255 -22.23 21.36 -5.58
N GLU A 256 -21.39 20.77 -4.72
CA GLU A 256 -21.34 21.13 -3.30
C GLU A 256 -20.10 21.92 -2.91
N VAL A 257 -19.01 21.79 -3.68
CA VAL A 257 -17.68 22.29 -3.31
C VAL A 257 -17.24 23.50 -4.14
N GLY A 258 -18.03 23.90 -5.14
CA GLY A 258 -17.80 25.09 -5.95
C GLY A 258 -16.72 24.91 -7.02
N TYR A 259 -16.55 23.69 -7.52
CA TYR A 259 -15.67 23.46 -8.67
C TYR A 259 -16.27 24.03 -9.95
N PRO A 260 -15.44 24.58 -10.86
CA PRO A 260 -15.93 24.94 -12.18
C PRO A 260 -16.40 23.67 -12.90
N LEU A 261 -17.54 23.76 -13.58
CA LEU A 261 -18.04 22.67 -14.41
C LEU A 261 -17.01 22.33 -15.49
N ASP A 262 -16.54 21.08 -15.49
CA ASP A 262 -15.58 20.59 -16.48
C ASP A 262 -15.92 19.14 -16.83
N LEU A 263 -16.88 18.99 -17.75
CA LEU A 263 -17.36 17.67 -18.18
C LEU A 263 -16.28 16.83 -18.86
N VAL A 264 -15.30 17.44 -19.53
CA VAL A 264 -14.17 16.74 -20.17
C VAL A 264 -13.31 16.06 -19.12
N LYS A 265 -12.92 16.80 -18.08
CA LYS A 265 -12.19 16.26 -16.94
C LYS A 265 -13.01 15.21 -16.21
N ALA A 266 -14.25 15.51 -15.85
CA ALA A 266 -15.10 14.59 -15.12
C ALA A 266 -15.27 13.26 -15.88
N TYR A 267 -15.53 13.32 -17.19
CA TYR A 267 -15.60 12.13 -18.02
C TYR A 267 -14.29 11.34 -18.02
N GLY A 268 -13.14 12.01 -18.18
CA GLY A 268 -11.84 11.35 -18.18
C GLY A 268 -11.52 10.66 -16.85
N LEU A 269 -11.81 11.31 -15.71
CA LEU A 269 -11.63 10.72 -14.39
C LEU A 269 -12.57 9.51 -14.17
N THR A 270 -13.85 9.65 -14.52
CA THR A 270 -14.83 8.55 -14.42
C THR A 270 -14.48 7.39 -15.36
N LEU A 271 -13.91 7.66 -16.53
CA LEU A 271 -13.42 6.62 -17.45
C LEU A 271 -12.29 5.81 -16.83
N LEU A 272 -11.30 6.46 -16.21
CA LEU A 272 -10.22 5.76 -15.49
C LEU A 272 -10.77 4.86 -14.39
N MET A 273 -11.80 5.32 -13.67
CA MET A 273 -12.47 4.50 -12.67
C MET A 273 -13.20 3.29 -13.27
N ALA A 274 -13.88 3.47 -14.41
CA ALA A 274 -14.56 2.38 -15.11
C ALA A 274 -13.58 1.34 -15.66
N GLU A 275 -12.40 1.77 -16.10
CA GLU A 275 -11.32 0.88 -16.56
C GLU A 275 -10.66 0.13 -15.40
N ALA A 276 -10.46 0.80 -14.25
CA ALA A 276 -9.85 0.21 -13.07
C ALA A 276 -10.81 -0.74 -12.31
N ASP A 277 -12.11 -0.46 -12.33
CA ASP A 277 -13.15 -1.28 -11.72
C ASP A 277 -14.36 -1.38 -12.68
N PRO A 278 -14.33 -2.33 -13.63
CA PRO A 278 -15.42 -2.55 -14.57
C PRO A 278 -16.66 -3.18 -13.93
N GLY A 279 -16.60 -3.55 -12.65
CA GLY A 279 -17.65 -4.29 -11.96
C GLY A 279 -17.78 -5.75 -12.42
N ARG A 280 -18.92 -6.37 -12.11
CA ARG A 280 -19.22 -7.78 -12.42
C ARG A 280 -20.10 -7.92 -13.66
N GLY A 281 -19.85 -7.08 -14.66
CA GLY A 281 -20.60 -7.03 -15.93
C GLY A 281 -21.78 -6.05 -15.92
N PRO A 282 -22.60 -6.03 -16.99
CA PRO A 282 -23.59 -4.98 -17.23
C PRO A 282 -24.69 -4.85 -16.17
N SER A 283 -24.98 -5.91 -15.42
CA SER A 283 -25.98 -5.92 -14.35
C SER A 283 -25.43 -5.51 -12.98
N SER A 284 -24.11 -5.32 -12.86
CA SER A 284 -23.44 -4.85 -11.64
C SER A 284 -22.17 -4.08 -12.02
N PRO A 285 -22.28 -2.99 -12.79
CA PRO A 285 -21.14 -2.15 -13.14
C PRO A 285 -20.47 -1.58 -11.88
N GLY A 286 -19.17 -1.31 -11.95
CA GLY A 286 -18.52 -0.49 -10.94
C GLY A 286 -19.00 0.96 -11.01
N TYR A 287 -18.62 1.78 -10.03
CA TYR A 287 -19.01 3.20 -9.98
C TYR A 287 -18.81 3.93 -11.32
N GLY A 288 -17.65 3.74 -11.96
CA GLY A 288 -17.37 4.36 -13.25
C GLY A 288 -18.36 3.91 -14.34
N GLY A 289 -18.73 2.63 -14.38
CA GLY A 289 -19.71 2.12 -15.34
C GLY A 289 -21.13 2.65 -15.12
N GLU A 290 -21.50 2.93 -13.86
CA GLU A 290 -22.79 3.56 -13.53
C GLU A 290 -22.83 5.04 -13.93
N VAL A 291 -21.77 5.78 -13.60
CA VAL A 291 -21.76 7.25 -13.70
C VAL A 291 -21.31 7.75 -15.09
N LEU A 292 -20.45 7.01 -15.80
CA LEU A 292 -19.91 7.44 -17.09
C LEU A 292 -21.01 7.74 -18.14
N PRO A 293 -22.08 6.93 -18.28
CA PRO A 293 -23.19 7.26 -19.18
C PRO A 293 -23.92 8.56 -18.81
N GLU A 294 -24.07 8.86 -17.52
CA GLU A 294 -24.74 10.08 -17.06
C GLU A 294 -23.94 11.33 -17.38
N VAL A 295 -22.61 11.27 -17.24
CA VAL A 295 -21.70 12.35 -17.66
C VAL A 295 -21.74 12.49 -19.18
N ALA A 296 -21.63 11.36 -19.92
CA ALA A 296 -21.63 11.34 -21.38
C ALA A 296 -22.91 11.94 -21.98
N ALA A 297 -24.07 11.72 -21.35
CA ALA A 297 -25.36 12.26 -21.80
C ALA A 297 -25.41 13.79 -21.81
N LYS A 298 -24.50 14.47 -21.10
CA LYS A 298 -24.39 15.93 -21.03
C LYS A 298 -23.33 16.50 -21.98
N MET A 299 -22.69 15.67 -22.79
CA MET A 299 -21.50 16.02 -23.59
C MET A 299 -21.71 15.85 -25.09
N THR A 300 -20.96 16.60 -25.88
CA THR A 300 -20.84 16.37 -27.33
C THR A 300 -19.85 15.23 -27.63
N PRO A 301 -19.90 14.62 -28.82
CA PRO A 301 -18.91 13.62 -29.24
C PRO A 301 -17.46 14.13 -29.15
N GLU A 302 -17.20 15.39 -29.48
CA GLU A 302 -15.87 16.02 -29.40
C GLU A 302 -15.39 16.13 -27.94
N GLN A 303 -16.29 16.49 -27.02
CA GLN A 303 -15.98 16.53 -25.59
C GLN A 303 -15.69 15.14 -25.04
N ILE A 304 -16.38 14.11 -25.51
CA ILE A 304 -16.12 12.71 -25.12
C ILE A 304 -14.71 12.29 -25.57
N GLU A 305 -14.34 12.56 -26.82
CA GLU A 305 -12.98 12.27 -27.30
C GLU A 305 -11.91 13.06 -26.55
N ALA A 306 -12.19 14.32 -26.20
CA ALA A 306 -11.32 15.11 -25.33
C ALA A 306 -11.20 14.50 -23.93
N GLY A 307 -12.29 13.96 -23.37
CA GLY A 307 -12.28 13.28 -22.07
C GLY A 307 -11.46 11.99 -22.09
N LYS A 308 -11.54 11.21 -23.18
CA LYS A 308 -10.67 10.04 -23.39
C LYS A 308 -9.19 10.44 -23.50
N ALA A 309 -8.89 11.55 -24.18
CA ALA A 309 -7.53 12.07 -24.26
C ALA A 309 -7.02 12.54 -22.88
N TYR A 310 -7.88 13.20 -22.10
CA TYR A 310 -7.59 13.60 -20.72
C TYR A 310 -7.27 12.40 -19.83
N ALA A 311 -8.08 11.34 -19.87
CA ALA A 311 -7.85 10.10 -19.12
C ALA A 311 -6.46 9.50 -19.40
N LYS A 312 -6.10 9.40 -20.69
CA LYS A 312 -4.78 8.89 -21.12
C LYS A 312 -3.62 9.74 -20.61
N GLU A 313 -3.79 11.06 -20.55
CA GLU A 313 -2.75 11.95 -20.04
C GLU A 313 -2.64 11.88 -18.51
N TRP A 314 -3.78 11.80 -17.83
CA TRP A 314 -3.81 11.61 -16.38
C TRP A 314 -3.08 10.33 -15.96
N ALA A 315 -3.33 9.20 -16.64
CA ALA A 315 -2.69 7.92 -16.35
C ALA A 315 -1.16 7.93 -16.54
N LYS A 316 -0.61 8.85 -17.32
CA LYS A 316 0.85 9.01 -17.49
C LYS A 316 1.48 9.89 -16.40
N THR A 317 0.72 10.80 -15.84
CA THR A 317 1.22 11.90 -14.99
C THR A 317 0.91 11.70 -13.51
N HIS A 318 0.07 10.73 -13.17
CA HIS A 318 -0.38 10.44 -11.81
C HIS A 318 -0.15 8.96 -11.46
N PRO A 319 0.01 8.64 -10.16
CA PRO A 319 0.07 7.25 -9.72
C PRO A 319 -1.20 6.47 -10.10
N PRO A 320 -1.09 5.13 -10.23
CA PRO A 320 -2.25 4.29 -10.49
C PRO A 320 -3.26 4.37 -9.35
N LEU A 321 -4.53 4.09 -9.68
CA LEU A 321 -5.60 4.04 -8.68
C LEU A 321 -5.35 2.90 -7.66
N SER A 322 -5.73 3.15 -6.42
CA SER A 322 -5.62 2.20 -5.31
C SER A 322 -6.75 2.42 -4.31
N ARG A 323 -7.23 1.32 -3.72
CA ARG A 323 -8.13 1.33 -2.56
C ARG A 323 -7.36 1.34 -1.23
N PHE A 324 -6.02 1.36 -1.31
CA PHE A 324 -5.10 1.35 -0.18
C PHE A 324 -5.45 0.23 0.83
N PRO A 325 -5.57 -1.04 0.38
CA PRO A 325 -5.85 -2.13 1.31
C PRO A 325 -4.73 -2.19 2.36
N PRO A 326 -5.05 -2.44 3.64
CA PRO A 326 -4.04 -2.55 4.66
C PRO A 326 -3.12 -3.73 4.33
N LYS A 327 -1.79 -3.50 4.38
CA LYS A 327 -0.81 -4.55 4.04
C LYS A 327 -0.89 -5.74 4.99
N PHE A 328 -1.33 -5.52 6.23
CA PHE A 328 -1.51 -6.57 7.24
C PHE A 328 -2.78 -6.34 8.06
N GLY A 329 -3.48 -7.42 8.36
CA GLY A 329 -4.86 -7.41 8.84
C GLY A 329 -5.69 -8.37 8.00
N PHE A 330 -6.77 -8.91 8.58
CA PHE A 330 -7.59 -10.02 8.06
C PHE A 330 -6.87 -11.38 7.93
#